data_AF-A0A7S2EMU3-F1
#
_entry.id   AF-A0A7S2EMU3-F1
#
_cell.length_a   1.000
_cell.length_b   1.000
_cell.length_c   1.000
_cell.angle_alpha   90.00
_cell.angle_beta   90.00
_cell.angle_gamma   90.00
#
_symmetry.space_group_name_H-M   'P 1'
#
loop_
_entity.id
_entity.type
_entity.pdbx_description
1 polymer ?
#
loop_
_entity_poly.entity_id
_entity_poly.type
_entity_poly.pdbx_seq_one_letter_code
_entity_poly.pdbx_strand_id
1 'polypeptide(L)'
;GGGCEAAAAAASGDRSFLRGARYLSTKYGGMRRVRGDGNCYYRAFLYSVCESALLGLAETGGKEELERLKGLAKNSLDEVTKHGYDRSAVEMFHDELVELFGFLDGSDPGGNGHPASPESL
;
A
#
# COMPACT_ATOMS: atom_id res chain seq x y z
N GLY A 1 -9.91 -19.37 -8.32
CA GLY A 1 -10.82 -19.06 -9.45
C GLY A 1 -11.14 -17.59 -9.50
N GLY A 2 -10.34 -16.78 -10.20
CA GLY A 2 -10.55 -15.33 -10.33
C GLY A 2 -10.37 -14.79 -11.77
N GLY A 3 -10.31 -15.68 -12.76
CA GLY A 3 -10.02 -15.31 -14.16
C GLY A 3 -11.24 -14.85 -14.98
N CYS A 4 -12.47 -14.96 -14.45
CA CYS A 4 -13.68 -14.78 -15.26
C CYS A 4 -14.08 -13.30 -15.45
N GLU A 5 -13.80 -12.41 -14.49
CA GLU A 5 -14.26 -11.01 -14.57
C GLU A 5 -13.44 -10.14 -15.53
N ALA A 6 -12.13 -10.35 -15.65
CA ALA A 6 -11.30 -9.60 -16.59
C ALA A 6 -11.59 -9.99 -18.05
N ALA A 7 -11.92 -11.26 -18.27
CA ALA A 7 -12.29 -11.79 -19.59
C ALA A 7 -13.67 -11.25 -20.06
N ALA A 8 -14.62 -11.06 -19.14
CA ALA A 8 -15.96 -10.56 -19.47
C ALA A 8 -15.96 -9.10 -19.97
N ALA A 9 -15.13 -8.22 -19.39
CA ALA A 9 -14.96 -6.84 -19.88
C ALA A 9 -14.20 -6.77 -21.22
N ALA A 10 -13.33 -7.75 -21.50
CA ALA A 10 -12.60 -7.84 -22.77
C ALA A 10 -13.48 -8.33 -23.93
N ALA A 11 -14.57 -9.05 -23.66
CA ALA A 11 -15.42 -9.66 -24.68
C ALA A 11 -16.22 -8.66 -25.53
N SER A 12 -16.40 -7.41 -25.05
CA SER A 12 -16.97 -6.29 -25.81
C SER A 12 -15.95 -5.19 -26.13
N GLY A 13 -14.66 -5.44 -25.85
CA GLY A 13 -13.64 -4.41 -25.69
C GLY A 13 -13.29 -3.65 -26.97
N ASP A 14 -13.28 -2.32 -26.87
CA ASP A 14 -12.68 -1.42 -27.85
C ASP A 14 -11.24 -1.89 -28.17
N ARG A 15 -10.93 -2.01 -29.47
CA ARG A 15 -9.61 -2.42 -29.99
C ARG A 15 -8.48 -1.57 -29.41
N SER A 16 -8.78 -0.31 -29.06
CA SER A 16 -7.83 0.61 -28.42
C SER A 16 -7.44 0.16 -27.00
N PHE A 17 -8.42 -0.23 -26.18
CA PHE A 17 -8.22 -0.69 -24.81
C PHE A 17 -7.40 -1.98 -24.77
N LEU A 18 -7.74 -2.96 -25.61
CA LEU A 18 -7.01 -4.23 -25.70
C LEU A 18 -5.56 -4.03 -26.13
N ARG A 19 -5.29 -3.06 -27.03
CA ARG A 19 -3.92 -2.70 -27.42
C ARG A 19 -3.14 -2.12 -26.23
N GLY A 20 -3.75 -1.25 -25.45
CA GLY A 20 -3.15 -0.69 -24.23
C GLY A 20 -2.84 -1.78 -23.19
N ALA A 21 -3.81 -2.65 -22.91
CA ALA A 21 -3.63 -3.77 -21.98
C ALA A 21 -2.50 -4.71 -22.41
N ARG A 22 -2.43 -5.05 -23.70
CA ARG A 22 -1.34 -5.88 -24.26
C ARG A 22 0.02 -5.20 -24.18
N TYR A 23 0.07 -3.88 -24.35
CA TYR A 23 1.33 -3.14 -24.17
C TYR A 23 1.79 -3.22 -22.70
N LEU A 24 0.88 -2.96 -21.75
CA LEU A 24 1.18 -3.03 -20.32
C LEU A 24 1.65 -4.42 -19.88
N SER A 25 1.08 -5.50 -20.44
CA SER A 25 1.51 -6.87 -20.11
C SER A 25 2.95 -7.20 -20.54
N THR A 26 3.57 -6.39 -21.42
CA THR A 26 5.00 -6.53 -21.76
C THR A 26 5.92 -5.78 -20.79
N LYS A 27 5.36 -4.88 -19.97
CA LYS A 27 6.09 -4.02 -19.04
C LYS A 27 5.98 -4.46 -17.60
N TYR A 28 4.82 -5.00 -17.21
CA TYR A 28 4.51 -5.36 -15.84
C TYR A 28 4.25 -6.87 -15.73
N GLY A 29 4.89 -7.53 -14.76
CA GLY A 29 4.75 -8.98 -14.53
C GLY A 29 3.45 -9.39 -13.84
N GLY A 30 2.74 -8.44 -13.22
CA GLY A 30 1.49 -8.70 -12.51
C GLY A 30 0.72 -7.42 -12.21
N MET A 31 -0.52 -7.59 -11.76
CA MET A 31 -1.36 -6.50 -11.25
C MET A 31 -2.06 -6.95 -9.97
N ARG A 32 -2.16 -6.05 -8.99
CA ARG A 32 -2.96 -6.25 -7.77
C ARG A 32 -4.20 -5.39 -7.86
N ARG A 33 -5.38 -6.02 -7.78
CA ARG A 33 -6.66 -5.28 -7.77
C ARG A 33 -6.96 -4.79 -6.36
N VAL A 34 -7.56 -3.61 -6.27
CA VAL A 34 -8.12 -3.04 -5.03
C VAL A 34 -9.62 -2.85 -5.21
N ARG A 35 -10.37 -2.85 -4.11
CA ARG A 35 -11.82 -2.62 -4.12
C ARG A 35 -12.15 -1.26 -4.74
N GLY A 36 -13.15 -1.20 -5.61
CA GLY A 36 -13.62 0.02 -6.26
C GLY A 36 -14.72 0.74 -5.48
N ASP A 37 -14.41 1.23 -4.28
CA ASP A 37 -15.38 1.92 -3.39
C ASP A 37 -15.09 3.43 -3.21
N GLY A 38 -14.31 4.04 -4.11
CA GLY A 38 -13.87 5.43 -4.02
C GLY A 38 -12.52 5.63 -3.33
N ASN A 39 -12.07 4.68 -2.50
CA ASN A 39 -10.76 4.74 -1.83
C ASN A 39 -9.67 3.94 -2.56
N CYS A 40 -9.89 3.56 -3.82
CA CYS A 40 -9.00 2.69 -4.58
C CYS A 40 -7.59 3.29 -4.74
N TYR A 41 -7.50 4.60 -4.99
CA TYR A 41 -6.20 5.28 -5.09
C TYR A 41 -5.42 5.17 -3.78
N TYR A 42 -5.99 5.58 -2.64
CA TYR A 42 -5.32 5.58 -1.34
C TYR A 42 -4.90 4.17 -0.91
N ARG A 43 -5.76 3.16 -1.15
CA ARG A 43 -5.39 1.76 -0.87
C ARG A 43 -4.27 1.24 -1.76
N ALA A 44 -4.33 1.51 -3.06
CA ALA A 44 -3.29 1.08 -3.99
C ALA A 44 -1.96 1.76 -3.66
N PHE A 45 -1.99 3.06 -3.37
CA PHE A 45 -0.84 3.86 -2.98
C PHE A 45 -0.21 3.33 -1.69
N LEU A 46 -0.97 3.23 -0.60
CA LEU A 46 -0.44 2.79 0.69
C LEU A 46 0.16 1.39 0.59
N TYR A 47 -0.53 0.46 -0.08
CA TYR A 47 -0.01 -0.89 -0.29
C TYR A 47 1.31 -0.89 -1.06
N SER A 48 1.38 -0.15 -2.18
CA SER A 48 2.57 -0.07 -3.02
C SER A 48 3.76 0.55 -2.27
N VAL A 49 3.51 1.54 -1.42
CA VAL A 49 4.55 2.19 -0.60
C VAL A 49 5.10 1.20 0.43
N CYS A 50 4.23 0.50 1.16
CA CYS A 50 4.65 -0.52 2.13
C CYS A 50 5.42 -1.68 1.46
N GLU A 51 4.92 -2.18 0.33
CA GLU A 51 5.57 -3.25 -0.44
C GLU A 51 6.95 -2.81 -0.95
N SER A 52 7.06 -1.57 -1.43
CA SER A 52 8.33 -1.03 -1.93
C SER A 52 9.39 -0.87 -0.82
N ALA A 53 8.96 -0.45 0.38
CA ALA A 53 9.84 -0.35 1.54
C ALA A 53 10.29 -1.75 2.02
N LEU A 54 9.36 -2.71 2.14
CA LEU A 54 9.67 -4.07 2.59
C LEU A 54 10.58 -4.84 1.62
N LEU A 55 10.29 -4.77 0.33
CA LEU A 55 11.02 -5.52 -0.70
C LEU A 55 12.26 -4.79 -1.22
N GLY A 56 12.55 -3.59 -0.68
CA GLY A 56 13.69 -2.78 -1.10
C GLY A 56 13.60 -2.31 -2.56
N LEU A 57 12.38 -2.13 -3.08
CA LEU A 57 12.13 -1.67 -4.45
C LEU A 57 12.24 -0.16 -4.60
N ALA A 58 12.34 0.58 -3.48
CA ALA A 58 12.57 2.02 -3.49
C ALA A 58 13.97 2.37 -4.01
N GLU A 59 14.10 3.49 -4.71
CA GLU A 59 15.38 3.95 -5.27
C GLU A 59 16.45 4.21 -4.19
N THR A 60 16.03 4.66 -3.01
CA THR A 60 16.86 4.90 -1.83
C THR A 60 17.16 3.63 -1.03
N GLY A 61 16.55 2.50 -1.38
CA GLY A 61 16.60 1.26 -0.60
C GLY A 61 15.54 1.17 0.50
N GLY A 62 15.16 -0.05 0.87
CA GLY A 62 13.97 -0.31 1.70
C GLY A 62 14.00 0.31 3.09
N LYS A 63 15.14 0.18 3.80
CA LYS A 63 15.30 0.71 5.16
C LYS A 63 15.33 2.23 5.20
N GLU A 64 16.03 2.87 4.26
CA GLU A 64 16.10 4.32 4.19
C GLU A 64 14.73 4.92 3.85
N GLU A 65 14.02 4.31 2.90
CA GLU A 65 12.67 4.73 2.57
C GLU A 65 11.69 4.55 3.74
N LEU A 66 11.79 3.44 4.47
CA LEU A 66 10.96 3.22 5.65
C LEU A 66 11.21 4.25 6.75
N GLU A 67 12.47 4.59 7.04
CA GLU A 67 12.80 5.65 7.99
C GLU A 67 12.26 7.02 7.54
N ARG A 68 12.36 7.34 6.24
CA ARG A 68 11.80 8.56 5.67
C ARG A 68 10.27 8.62 5.86
N LEU A 69 9.57 7.53 5.59
CA LEU A 69 8.11 7.43 5.76
C LEU A 69 7.69 7.53 7.22
N LYS A 70 8.43 6.88 8.14
CA LYS A 70 8.22 7.01 9.60
C LYS A 70 8.36 8.46 10.05
N GLY A 71 9.38 9.17 9.57
CA GLY A 71 9.58 10.59 9.86
C GLY A 71 8.42 11.45 9.36
N LEU A 72 7.96 11.24 8.13
CA LEU A 72 6.82 11.96 7.57
C LEU A 72 5.52 11.69 8.34
N ALA A 73 5.23 10.43 8.64
CA ALA A 73 4.02 10.04 9.37
C ALA A 73 3.99 10.72 10.74
N LYS A 74 5.05 10.58 11.55
CA LYS A 74 5.15 11.16 12.89
C LYS A 74 4.95 12.68 12.93
N ASN A 75 5.43 13.39 11.91
CA ASN A 75 5.33 14.85 11.86
C ASN A 75 3.99 15.31 11.26
N SER A 76 3.23 14.43 10.61
CA SER A 76 2.04 14.81 9.86
C SER A 76 0.90 15.33 10.74
N LEU A 77 0.75 14.80 11.96
CA LEU A 77 -0.30 15.23 12.89
C LEU A 77 -0.16 16.71 13.29
N ASP A 78 1.06 17.12 13.64
CA ASP A 78 1.33 18.51 14.01
C ASP A 78 1.18 19.45 12.81
N GLU A 79 1.57 19.02 11.60
CA GLU A 79 1.39 19.82 10.40
C GLU A 79 -0.09 20.04 10.04
N VAL A 80 -0.93 18.99 10.08
CA VAL A 80 -2.36 19.15 9.76
C VAL A 80 -3.10 19.94 10.85
N THR A 81 -2.75 19.74 12.13
CA THR A 81 -3.39 20.47 13.23
C THR A 81 -3.03 21.95 13.22
N LYS A 82 -1.79 22.30 12.88
CA LYS A 82 -1.35 23.67 12.60
C LYS A 82 -2.15 24.32 11.47
N HIS A 83 -2.75 23.54 10.57
CA HIS A 83 -3.56 24.03 9.46
C HIS A 83 -5.07 23.91 9.70
N GLY A 84 -5.48 23.72 10.95
CA GLY A 84 -6.88 23.85 11.38
C GLY A 84 -7.66 22.54 11.43
N TYR A 85 -7.00 21.39 11.27
CA TYR A 85 -7.61 20.11 11.62
C TYR A 85 -7.71 19.98 13.13
N ASP A 86 -8.88 19.55 13.63
CA ASP A 86 -9.04 19.17 15.03
C ASP A 86 -8.23 17.92 15.32
N ARG A 87 -7.26 18.01 16.23
CA ARG A 87 -6.39 16.89 16.62
C ARG A 87 -7.19 15.67 17.02
N SER A 88 -8.23 15.84 17.84
CA SER A 88 -9.03 14.73 18.36
C SER A 88 -9.77 13.96 17.25
N ALA A 89 -10.02 14.61 16.10
CA ALA A 89 -10.68 13.99 14.96
C ALA A 89 -9.74 13.17 14.07
N VAL A 90 -8.41 13.40 14.14
CA VAL A 90 -7.42 12.80 13.23
C VAL A 90 -6.34 11.97 13.91
N GLU A 91 -6.16 12.13 15.23
CA GLU A 91 -5.11 11.47 16.00
C GLU A 91 -5.17 9.94 15.92
N MET A 92 -6.36 9.35 16.03
CA MET A 92 -6.55 7.90 15.86
C MET A 92 -5.96 7.41 14.53
N PHE A 93 -6.42 7.97 13.41
CA PHE A 93 -5.95 7.59 12.06
C PHE A 93 -4.45 7.80 11.87
N HIS A 94 -3.89 8.83 12.49
CA HIS A 94 -2.45 9.08 12.50
C HIS A 94 -1.72 7.96 13.25
N ASP A 95 -2.20 7.59 14.44
CA ASP A 95 -1.58 6.57 15.26
C ASP A 95 -1.58 5.21 14.55
N GLU A 96 -2.66 4.85 13.85
CA GLU A 96 -2.68 3.64 13.02
C GLU A 96 -1.67 3.68 11.86
N LEU A 97 -1.44 4.85 11.25
CA LEU A 97 -0.42 4.99 10.20
C LEU A 97 1.00 4.85 10.76
N VAL A 98 1.27 5.46 11.92
CA VAL A 98 2.57 5.36 12.60
C VAL A 98 2.84 3.93 13.05
N GLU A 99 1.83 3.26 13.61
CA GLU A 99 1.91 1.85 14.02
C GLU A 99 2.18 0.95 12.81
N LEU A 100 1.46 1.16 11.69
CA LEU A 100 1.69 0.40 10.46
C LEU A 100 3.16 0.47 10.02
N PHE A 101 3.76 1.66 9.96
CA PHE A 101 5.17 1.78 9.57
C PHE A 101 6.13 1.24 10.64
N GLY A 102 5.78 1.29 11.92
CA GLY A 102 6.52 0.63 12.99
C GLY A 102 6.53 -0.89 12.85
N PHE A 103 5.38 -1.48 12.50
CA PHE A 103 5.24 -2.92 12.25
C PHE A 103 6.12 -3.40 11.07
N LEU A 104 6.22 -2.60 10.00
CA LEU A 104 7.07 -2.93 8.85
C LEU A 104 8.55 -2.99 9.20
N ASP A 105 9.01 -2.18 10.16
CA ASP A 105 10.42 -2.11 10.58
C ASP A 105 10.85 -3.37 11.36
N GLY A 106 9.91 -3.99 12.08
CA GLY A 106 10.13 -5.27 12.75
C GLY A 106 9.90 -6.50 11.88
N SER A 107 9.43 -6.32 10.64
CA SER A 107 9.08 -7.42 9.75
C SER A 107 10.28 -7.84 8.90
N ASP A 108 10.80 -9.06 9.10
CA ASP A 108 11.77 -9.66 8.18
C ASP A 108 11.03 -10.30 6.99
N PRO A 109 11.19 -9.79 5.75
CA PRO A 109 10.55 -10.37 4.56
C PRO A 109 11.05 -11.79 4.25
N GLY A 110 12.11 -12.29 4.89
CA GLY A 110 12.66 -13.64 4.76
C GLY A 110 12.27 -14.64 5.85
N GLY A 111 11.57 -14.21 6.91
CA GLY A 111 11.19 -15.08 8.03
C GLY A 111 9.92 -15.88 7.74
N ASN A 112 9.96 -17.20 7.94
CA ASN A 112 8.75 -18.04 8.06
C ASN A 112 7.87 -17.50 9.20
N GLY A 113 6.98 -16.57 8.89
CA GLY A 113 6.02 -15.99 9.82
C GLY A 113 4.94 -17.01 10.17
N HIS A 114 5.24 -17.89 11.11
CA HIS A 114 4.21 -18.48 11.95
C HIS A 114 3.61 -17.31 12.77
N PRO A 115 2.28 -17.08 12.73
CA PRO A 115 1.68 -16.09 13.61
C PRO A 115 1.98 -16.50 15.05
N ALA A 116 2.47 -15.55 15.87
CA ALA A 116 2.62 -15.77 17.29
C ALA A 116 1.27 -16.29 17.85
N SER A 117 1.33 -17.46 18.47
CA SER A 117 0.20 -18.12 19.11
C SER A 117 -0.52 -17.15 20.07
N PRO A 118 -1.86 -17.13 20.12
CA PRO A 118 -2.63 -16.17 20.92
C PRO A 118 -2.70 -16.50 22.42
N GLU A 119 -1.64 -17.06 23.01
CA GLU A 119 -1.62 -17.38 24.44
C GLU A 119 -0.43 -16.74 25.15
N SER A 120 -0.60 -15.47 25.52
CA SER A 120 0.14 -14.83 26.62
C SER A 120 -0.70 -13.73 27.28
N LEU A 121 -1.88 -14.12 27.78
CA LEU A 121 -2.56 -13.47 28.90
C LEU A 121 -2.61 -14.44 30.07
#